data_AF-A0A7W7YX42-F1
#
_entry.id   AF-A0A7W7YX42-F1
#
_cell.length_a   1.000
_cell.length_b   1.000
_cell.length_c   1.000
_cell.angle_alpha   90.00
_cell.angle_beta   90.00
_cell.angle_gamma   90.00
#
_symmetry.space_group_name_H-M   'P 1'
#
loop_
_entity.id
_entity.type
_entity.pdbx_description
1 polymer ?
#
loop_
_entity_poly.entity_id
_entity_poly.type
_entity_poly.pdbx_seq_one_letter_code
_entity_poly.pdbx_strand_id
1 'polypeptide(L)'
;MSLTSFVSGLSATQVKGLSTTNVAALDTAAVGALKSEAVAALSSSQLAVIADDEIESLKLSSLSTAALAGLTLGQFQQINTSATASLTDAQVSGLSTGLVSQLVTADLDALDASQVKALTSKQLAALNASQLSATSIVNLDAAQVGKLSGAQITSLDDAAAAALTATQLAGMSSDGVAGLEAADITALFAGASSKIAALSTKALAGLDGTDIAALDADGGAKLTTDQIKALSSAQVAALTSDEVGSWTSDQVAALASKQIQSLSIAALSSTQQGFLTAGQISALNSTQIAAIDDGALDAWTTAQLGAISSTGVAGLSTDNVAALDATQVNALNSKAFAALDTTQMGKLDAAVFSGLSSDLVKVLSTDKIAGLTSDQVTAMGTAQVGAMSSAQIAALDNGDLALFSAGEFAAISDAALKGLEEDDLMHMTDAQLDELTSARESLFSQDQTNWIIAAYTETTNAQ
;
A
#
# COMPACT_ATOMS: atom_id res chain seq x y z
N MET A 1 79.08 9.47 3.64
CA MET A 1 77.65 9.53 4.03
C MET A 1 76.89 8.81 2.94
N SER A 2 76.17 7.73 3.24
CA SER A 2 75.36 7.04 2.22
C SER A 2 74.13 7.89 1.87
N LEU A 3 73.55 7.68 0.69
CA LEU A 3 72.30 8.33 0.28
C LEU A 3 71.20 8.08 1.33
N THR A 4 71.07 6.85 1.80
CA THR A 4 70.15 6.43 2.87
C THR A 4 70.34 7.23 4.17
N SER A 5 71.60 7.43 4.61
CA SER A 5 71.92 8.19 5.82
C SER A 5 71.65 9.69 5.66
N PHE A 6 71.71 10.21 4.43
CA PHE A 6 71.36 11.60 4.14
C PHE A 6 69.84 11.79 4.16
N VAL A 7 69.11 10.89 3.48
CA VAL A 7 67.65 10.96 3.39
C VAL A 7 66.97 10.79 4.75
N SER A 8 67.48 9.92 5.62
CA SER A 8 66.95 9.76 6.99
C SER A 8 67.12 11.00 7.89
N GLY A 9 68.00 11.93 7.50
CA GLY A 9 68.23 13.21 8.16
C GLY A 9 67.34 14.35 7.69
N LEU A 10 66.60 14.18 6.58
CA LEU A 10 65.81 15.26 6.00
C LEU A 10 64.58 15.60 6.85
N SER A 11 64.32 16.90 6.99
CA SER A 11 63.07 17.44 7.56
C SER A 11 61.95 17.45 6.52
N ALA A 12 60.70 17.54 7.00
CA ALA A 12 59.51 17.72 6.17
C ALA A 12 59.65 18.86 5.14
N THR A 13 60.16 20.03 5.58
CA THR A 13 60.38 21.19 4.71
C THR A 13 61.41 20.90 3.62
N GLN A 14 62.49 20.18 3.96
CA GLN A 14 63.51 19.83 2.99
C GLN A 14 62.99 18.83 1.96
N VAL A 15 62.22 17.81 2.40
CA VAL A 15 61.60 16.86 1.47
C VAL A 15 60.61 17.55 0.54
N LYS A 16 59.76 18.44 1.05
CA LYS A 16 58.85 19.23 0.22
C LYS A 16 59.58 20.11 -0.82
N GLY A 17 60.82 20.50 -0.54
CA GLY A 17 61.66 21.29 -1.45
C GLY A 17 62.43 20.49 -2.51
N LEU A 18 62.43 19.15 -2.45
CA LEU A 18 63.11 18.32 -3.45
C LEU A 18 62.45 18.46 -4.82
N SER A 19 63.25 18.55 -5.88
CA SER A 19 62.70 18.42 -7.25
C SER A 19 62.24 16.99 -7.51
N THR A 20 61.34 16.79 -8.48
CA THR A 20 60.95 15.44 -8.93
C THR A 20 62.14 14.64 -9.45
N THR A 21 63.14 15.30 -10.07
CA THR A 21 64.40 14.67 -10.47
C THR A 21 65.21 14.16 -9.26
N ASN A 22 65.18 14.86 -8.12
CA ASN A 22 65.86 14.38 -6.92
C ASN A 22 65.14 13.17 -6.31
N VAL A 23 63.80 13.17 -6.33
CA VAL A 23 63.00 12.07 -5.78
C VAL A 23 63.12 10.82 -6.66
N ALA A 24 63.09 10.96 -7.99
CA ALA A 24 63.25 9.85 -8.93
C ALA A 24 64.65 9.21 -8.91
N ALA A 25 65.62 9.83 -8.24
CA ALA A 25 66.98 9.33 -8.08
C ALA A 25 67.22 8.64 -6.73
N LEU A 26 66.20 8.55 -5.87
CA LEU A 26 66.26 7.74 -4.66
C LEU A 26 66.30 6.26 -5.02
N ASP A 27 66.91 5.45 -4.16
CA ASP A 27 66.83 3.99 -4.21
C ASP A 27 65.84 3.48 -3.15
N THR A 28 65.44 2.20 -3.22
CA THR A 28 64.53 1.54 -2.26
C THR A 28 64.95 1.76 -0.80
N ALA A 29 66.26 1.71 -0.52
CA ALA A 29 66.77 1.89 0.84
C ALA A 29 66.58 3.33 1.32
N ALA A 30 66.82 4.32 0.45
CA ALA A 30 66.63 5.73 0.72
C ALA A 30 65.15 6.10 0.88
N VAL A 31 64.26 5.57 0.03
CA VAL A 31 62.80 5.75 0.14
C VAL A 31 62.30 5.21 1.48
N GLY A 32 62.70 3.98 1.85
CA GLY A 32 62.32 3.38 3.13
C GLY A 32 62.95 4.03 4.37
N ALA A 33 64.00 4.84 4.19
CA ALA A 33 64.64 5.58 5.28
C ALA A 33 63.95 6.93 5.59
N LEU A 34 62.97 7.35 4.79
CA LEU A 34 62.18 8.55 5.06
C LEU A 34 61.36 8.39 6.35
N LYS A 35 61.44 9.39 7.22
CA LYS A 35 60.64 9.46 8.46
C LYS A 35 59.18 9.81 8.14
N SER A 36 58.26 9.44 9.02
CA SER A 36 56.81 9.68 8.85
C SER A 36 56.48 11.15 8.49
N GLU A 37 57.13 12.12 9.15
CA GLU A 37 56.92 13.55 8.91
C GLU A 37 57.42 13.98 7.53
N ALA A 38 58.47 13.32 7.04
CA ALA A 38 59.04 13.57 5.72
C ALA A 38 58.15 12.95 4.63
N VAL A 39 57.66 11.72 4.84
CA VAL A 39 56.68 11.06 3.97
C VAL A 39 55.39 11.90 3.86
N ALA A 40 54.89 12.43 4.98
CA ALA A 40 53.72 13.30 5.00
C ALA A 40 53.89 14.59 4.19
N ALA A 41 55.13 15.05 4.02
CA ALA A 41 55.47 16.29 3.33
C ALA A 41 55.68 16.14 1.82
N LEU A 42 55.69 14.89 1.30
CA LEU A 42 55.73 14.63 -0.14
C LEU A 42 54.54 15.30 -0.82
N SER A 43 54.80 15.96 -1.95
CA SER A 43 53.76 16.42 -2.86
C SER A 43 53.30 15.28 -3.78
N SER A 44 52.13 15.43 -4.41
CA SER A 44 51.65 14.49 -5.43
C SER A 44 52.65 14.31 -6.57
N SER A 45 53.27 15.40 -7.06
CA SER A 45 54.27 15.32 -8.13
C SER A 45 55.54 14.57 -7.72
N GLN A 46 55.93 14.66 -6.44
CA GLN A 46 57.07 13.91 -5.92
C GLN A 46 56.72 12.43 -5.72
N LEU A 47 55.53 12.13 -5.18
CA LEU A 47 55.07 10.75 -5.03
C LEU A 47 55.01 10.05 -6.39
N ALA A 48 54.48 10.73 -7.43
CA ALA A 48 54.30 10.17 -8.77
C ALA A 48 55.59 9.74 -9.50
N VAL A 49 56.76 10.16 -9.02
CA VAL A 49 58.06 9.86 -9.64
C VAL A 49 58.93 8.90 -8.81
N ILE A 50 58.44 8.44 -7.64
CA ILE A 50 59.04 7.29 -6.94
C ILE A 50 58.87 6.07 -7.84
N ALA A 51 59.89 5.23 -7.99
CA ALA A 51 59.77 4.05 -8.85
C ALA A 51 58.71 3.08 -8.29
N ASP A 52 58.03 2.36 -9.18
CA ASP A 52 56.91 1.48 -8.80
C ASP A 52 57.32 0.49 -7.70
N ASP A 53 58.49 -0.14 -7.83
CA ASP A 53 59.05 -1.12 -6.89
C ASP A 53 59.52 -0.54 -5.55
N GLU A 54 59.70 0.78 -5.46
CA GLU A 54 60.17 1.45 -4.25
C GLU A 54 59.02 1.84 -3.31
N ILE A 55 57.79 1.91 -3.82
CA ILE A 55 56.62 2.39 -3.05
C ILE A 55 56.33 1.51 -1.83
N GLU A 56 56.62 0.20 -1.91
CA GLU A 56 56.45 -0.76 -0.80
C GLU A 56 57.31 -0.42 0.42
N SER A 57 58.47 0.22 0.20
CA SER A 57 59.37 0.64 1.27
C SER A 57 58.88 1.89 2.00
N LEU A 58 57.97 2.64 1.38
CA LEU A 58 57.44 3.88 1.93
C LEU A 58 56.41 3.59 3.03
N LYS A 59 56.45 4.36 4.12
CA LYS A 59 55.45 4.26 5.18
C LYS A 59 54.11 4.88 4.73
N LEU A 60 53.32 4.11 3.98
CA LEU A 60 52.08 4.56 3.33
C LEU A 60 51.10 5.23 4.32
N SER A 61 50.95 4.72 5.54
CA SER A 61 50.09 5.31 6.58
C SER A 61 50.49 6.73 7.01
N SER A 62 51.68 7.21 6.62
CA SER A 62 52.15 8.58 6.87
C SER A 62 51.95 9.53 5.69
N LEU A 63 51.52 9.04 4.52
CA LEU A 63 51.25 9.91 3.37
C LEU A 63 50.08 10.86 3.64
N SER A 64 50.21 12.11 3.21
CA SER A 64 49.07 13.03 3.22
C SER A 64 48.09 12.70 2.10
N THR A 65 46.82 13.07 2.28
CA THR A 65 45.79 12.93 1.22
C THR A 65 46.13 13.74 -0.03
N ALA A 66 46.86 14.84 0.11
CA ALA A 66 47.39 15.62 -1.01
C ALA A 66 48.48 14.87 -1.78
N ALA A 67 49.34 14.11 -1.10
CA ALA A 67 50.34 13.26 -1.73
C ALA A 67 49.68 12.10 -2.50
N LEU A 68 48.67 11.45 -1.90
CA LEU A 68 47.94 10.31 -2.49
C LEU A 68 47.40 10.59 -3.90
N ALA A 69 47.05 11.84 -4.21
CA ALA A 69 46.60 12.23 -5.55
C ALA A 69 47.67 12.02 -6.65
N GLY A 70 48.94 11.84 -6.27
CA GLY A 70 50.05 11.53 -7.16
C GLY A 70 50.36 10.04 -7.29
N LEU A 71 49.71 9.17 -6.51
CA LEU A 71 49.95 7.74 -6.56
C LEU A 71 49.49 7.20 -7.92
N THR A 72 50.40 6.57 -8.66
CA THR A 72 50.13 6.03 -9.99
C THR A 72 49.53 4.63 -9.91
N LEU A 73 48.98 4.14 -11.02
CA LEU A 73 48.49 2.77 -11.10
C LEU A 73 49.62 1.73 -10.94
N GLY A 74 50.79 1.99 -11.53
CA GLY A 74 51.96 1.11 -11.41
C GLY A 74 52.41 0.97 -9.96
N GLN A 75 52.53 2.09 -9.26
CA GLN A 75 52.83 2.12 -7.82
C GLN A 75 51.75 1.39 -7.00
N PHE A 76 50.47 1.67 -7.26
CA PHE A 76 49.38 1.04 -6.51
C PHE A 76 49.37 -0.48 -6.68
N GLN A 77 49.72 -1.00 -7.86
CA GLN A 77 49.83 -2.45 -8.10
C GLN A 77 50.98 -3.13 -7.34
N GLN A 78 51.98 -2.38 -6.86
CA GLN A 78 53.02 -2.91 -5.98
C GLN A 78 52.58 -2.89 -4.49
N ILE A 79 51.54 -2.13 -4.14
CA ILE A 79 51.03 -2.12 -2.76
C ILE A 79 50.28 -3.42 -2.50
N ASN A 80 50.75 -4.22 -1.55
CA ASN A 80 50.07 -5.46 -1.15
C ASN A 80 48.81 -5.20 -0.29
N THR A 81 47.97 -6.21 -0.15
CA THR A 81 46.72 -6.16 0.62
C THR A 81 46.92 -5.71 2.09
N SER A 82 47.99 -6.14 2.76
CA SER A 82 48.29 -5.70 4.14
C SER A 82 48.60 -4.20 4.21
N ALA A 83 49.26 -3.67 3.18
CA ALA A 83 49.55 -2.26 3.07
C ALA A 83 48.28 -1.44 2.76
N THR A 84 47.37 -1.95 1.93
CA THR A 84 46.05 -1.37 1.72
C THR A 84 45.24 -1.31 3.02
N ALA A 85 45.26 -2.37 3.83
CA ALA A 85 44.62 -2.42 5.15
C ALA A 85 45.23 -1.43 6.16
N SER A 86 46.46 -0.96 5.93
CA SER A 86 47.15 -0.01 6.82
C SER A 86 46.82 1.47 6.57
N LEU A 87 46.04 1.76 5.52
CA LEU A 87 45.63 3.12 5.18
C LEU A 87 44.75 3.71 6.29
N THR A 88 44.76 5.03 6.45
CA THR A 88 43.83 5.72 7.34
C THR A 88 42.52 6.06 6.63
N ASP A 89 41.44 6.32 7.34
CA ASP A 89 40.16 6.79 6.76
C ASP A 89 40.34 7.99 5.82
N ALA A 90 41.19 8.94 6.22
CA ALA A 90 41.51 10.11 5.40
C ALA A 90 42.18 9.71 4.08
N GLN A 91 43.06 8.70 4.12
CA GLN A 91 43.73 8.20 2.93
C GLN A 91 42.78 7.40 2.04
N VAL A 92 41.93 6.55 2.62
CA VAL A 92 40.91 5.80 1.87
C VAL A 92 39.98 6.77 1.12
N SER A 93 39.45 7.80 1.79
CA SER A 93 38.64 8.84 1.13
C SER A 93 39.42 9.69 0.10
N GLY A 94 40.74 9.71 0.19
CA GLY A 94 41.64 10.43 -0.72
C GLY A 94 42.09 9.64 -1.96
N LEU A 95 41.82 8.33 -2.02
CA LEU A 95 42.14 7.51 -3.20
C LEU A 95 41.38 8.00 -4.43
N SER A 96 42.04 8.05 -5.59
CA SER A 96 41.35 8.39 -6.83
C SER A 96 40.41 7.25 -7.25
N THR A 97 39.33 7.58 -7.96
CA THR A 97 38.40 6.56 -8.50
C THR A 97 39.09 5.59 -9.45
N GLY A 98 40.15 6.05 -10.14
CA GLY A 98 40.97 5.19 -10.99
C GLY A 98 41.71 4.11 -10.20
N LEU A 99 42.23 4.43 -9.00
CA LEU A 99 42.85 3.43 -8.12
C LEU A 99 41.80 2.52 -7.49
N VAL A 100 40.68 3.07 -7.03
CA VAL A 100 39.59 2.29 -6.44
C VAL A 100 39.04 1.25 -7.42
N SER A 101 38.93 1.57 -8.71
CA SER A 101 38.49 0.63 -9.74
C SER A 101 39.45 -0.55 -9.99
N GLN A 102 40.66 -0.50 -9.42
CA GLN A 102 41.74 -1.47 -9.64
C GLN A 102 42.02 -2.32 -8.40
N LEU A 103 41.36 -2.03 -7.27
CA LEU A 103 41.38 -2.89 -6.09
C LEU A 103 40.94 -4.30 -6.46
N VAL A 104 41.55 -5.31 -5.89
CA VAL A 104 40.98 -6.67 -5.96
C VAL A 104 40.09 -6.92 -4.74
N THR A 105 39.28 -7.97 -4.80
CA THR A 105 38.39 -8.37 -3.70
C THR A 105 39.14 -8.48 -2.36
N ALA A 106 40.35 -9.05 -2.39
CA ALA A 106 41.19 -9.19 -1.20
C ALA A 106 41.56 -7.84 -0.56
N ASP A 107 41.71 -6.78 -1.36
CA ASP A 107 42.05 -5.45 -0.85
C ASP A 107 40.86 -4.82 -0.11
N LEU A 108 39.65 -4.96 -0.65
CA LEU A 108 38.43 -4.48 0.02
C LEU A 108 38.08 -5.30 1.26
N ASP A 109 38.28 -6.61 1.22
CA ASP A 109 38.07 -7.51 2.36
C ASP A 109 39.02 -7.23 3.52
N ALA A 110 40.19 -6.66 3.23
CA ALA A 110 41.18 -6.29 4.23
C ALA A 110 40.91 -4.91 4.86
N LEU A 111 40.01 -4.10 4.29
CA LEU A 111 39.59 -2.84 4.91
C LEU A 111 38.67 -3.10 6.10
N ASP A 112 38.89 -2.36 7.18
CA ASP A 112 37.98 -2.35 8.33
C ASP A 112 36.71 -1.52 8.07
N ALA A 113 35.74 -1.60 8.98
CA ALA A 113 34.47 -0.91 8.84
C ALA A 113 34.60 0.64 8.81
N SER A 114 35.60 1.22 9.49
CA SER A 114 35.84 2.67 9.44
C SER A 114 36.40 3.11 8.09
N GLN A 115 37.34 2.35 7.55
CA GLN A 115 37.93 2.57 6.23
C GLN A 115 36.89 2.41 5.12
N VAL A 116 36.08 1.34 5.16
CA VAL A 116 34.97 1.15 4.22
C VAL A 116 34.00 2.33 4.31
N LYS A 117 33.65 2.79 5.52
CA LYS A 117 32.79 3.96 5.72
C LYS A 117 33.40 5.27 5.20
N ALA A 118 34.72 5.37 5.17
CA ALA A 118 35.42 6.54 4.63
C ALA A 118 35.33 6.62 3.09
N LEU A 119 34.95 5.54 2.39
CA LEU A 119 34.73 5.58 0.94
C LEU A 119 33.66 6.61 0.58
N THR A 120 34.03 7.50 -0.31
CA THR A 120 33.13 8.52 -0.86
C THR A 120 32.15 7.90 -1.87
N SER A 121 31.05 8.60 -2.15
CA SER A 121 30.09 8.16 -3.17
C SER A 121 30.70 7.99 -4.56
N LYS A 122 31.71 8.80 -4.91
CA LYS A 122 32.44 8.67 -6.18
C LYS A 122 33.30 7.41 -6.22
N GLN A 123 33.91 7.04 -5.10
CA GLN A 123 34.71 5.83 -4.98
C GLN A 123 33.82 4.59 -5.00
N LEU A 124 32.70 4.59 -4.25
CA LEU A 124 31.70 3.53 -4.31
C LEU A 124 31.18 3.33 -5.73
N ALA A 125 30.87 4.41 -6.46
CA ALA A 125 30.44 4.32 -7.86
C ALA A 125 31.54 3.85 -8.84
N ALA A 126 32.82 3.91 -8.43
CA ALA A 126 33.95 3.42 -9.22
C ALA A 126 34.27 1.95 -8.97
N LEU A 127 33.68 1.34 -7.92
CA LEU A 127 33.76 -0.09 -7.70
C LEU A 127 32.96 -0.82 -8.77
N ASN A 128 33.59 -1.79 -9.42
CA ASN A 128 32.90 -2.83 -10.15
C ASN A 128 32.43 -3.92 -9.17
N ALA A 129 31.34 -4.61 -9.51
CA ALA A 129 30.71 -5.51 -8.54
C ALA A 129 31.52 -6.78 -8.26
N SER A 130 32.43 -7.19 -9.16
CA SER A 130 33.35 -8.31 -8.88
C SER A 130 34.33 -8.02 -7.74
N GLN A 131 34.47 -6.74 -7.34
CA GLN A 131 35.25 -6.35 -6.18
C GLN A 131 34.48 -6.53 -4.86
N LEU A 132 33.14 -6.49 -4.88
CA LEU A 132 32.31 -6.59 -3.68
C LEU A 132 31.99 -8.06 -3.34
N SER A 133 32.67 -8.59 -2.32
CA SER A 133 32.40 -9.92 -1.74
C SER A 133 31.34 -9.88 -0.63
N ALA A 134 30.95 -11.06 -0.14
CA ALA A 134 30.19 -11.22 1.11
C ALA A 134 30.85 -10.57 2.35
N THR A 135 32.18 -10.47 2.40
CA THR A 135 32.92 -9.84 3.51
C THR A 135 32.87 -8.32 3.42
N SER A 136 33.13 -7.77 2.23
CA SER A 136 33.16 -6.32 2.03
C SER A 136 31.77 -5.70 1.99
N ILE A 137 30.77 -6.41 1.44
CA ILE A 137 29.41 -5.88 1.33
C ILE A 137 28.82 -5.61 2.72
N VAL A 138 29.02 -6.49 3.72
CA VAL A 138 28.48 -6.31 5.07
C VAL A 138 29.13 -5.17 5.86
N ASN A 139 30.29 -4.69 5.41
CA ASN A 139 30.97 -3.53 6.00
C ASN A 139 30.40 -2.19 5.49
N LEU A 140 29.61 -2.19 4.41
CA LEU A 140 28.90 -0.99 3.95
C LEU A 140 27.73 -0.67 4.89
N ASP A 141 27.56 0.60 5.25
CA ASP A 141 26.35 1.01 5.96
C ASP A 141 25.14 1.18 5.03
N ALA A 142 23.96 1.38 5.62
CA ALA A 142 22.71 1.60 4.89
C ALA A 142 22.80 2.77 3.89
N ALA A 143 23.51 3.85 4.26
CA ALA A 143 23.64 5.02 3.41
C ALA A 143 24.54 4.73 2.21
N GLN A 144 25.62 3.97 2.40
CA GLN A 144 26.53 3.54 1.33
C GLN A 144 25.87 2.56 0.37
N VAL A 145 25.15 1.56 0.87
CA VAL A 145 24.36 0.63 0.04
C VAL A 145 23.31 1.40 -0.77
N GLY A 146 22.66 2.41 -0.19
CA GLY A 146 21.74 3.30 -0.91
C GLY A 146 22.39 4.16 -2.01
N LYS A 147 23.72 4.20 -2.12
CA LYS A 147 24.47 4.84 -3.21
C LYS A 147 24.94 3.88 -4.30
N LEU A 148 24.85 2.56 -4.08
CA LEU A 148 25.12 1.59 -5.13
C LEU A 148 24.06 1.73 -6.23
N SER A 149 24.51 1.68 -7.48
CA SER A 149 23.63 1.67 -8.64
C SER A 149 23.00 0.29 -8.84
N GLY A 150 21.87 0.21 -9.54
CA GLY A 150 21.25 -1.07 -9.91
C GLY A 150 22.24 -2.01 -10.60
N ALA A 151 23.05 -1.50 -11.54
CA ALA A 151 24.07 -2.29 -12.23
C ALA A 151 25.15 -2.87 -11.29
N GLN A 152 25.50 -2.16 -10.22
CA GLN A 152 26.43 -2.68 -9.21
C GLN A 152 25.81 -3.76 -8.35
N ILE A 153 24.51 -3.65 -8.05
CA ILE A 153 23.76 -4.69 -7.33
C ILE A 153 23.56 -5.94 -8.20
N THR A 154 23.13 -5.79 -9.46
CA THR A 154 22.95 -6.90 -10.41
C THR A 154 24.22 -7.70 -10.66
N SER A 155 25.37 -7.07 -10.53
CA SER A 155 26.65 -7.73 -10.80
C SER A 155 27.29 -8.33 -9.53
N LEU A 156 26.60 -8.29 -8.38
CA LEU A 156 27.02 -9.03 -7.19
C LEU A 156 26.96 -10.54 -7.47
N ASP A 157 27.85 -11.31 -6.85
CA ASP A 157 27.68 -12.76 -6.84
C ASP A 157 26.62 -13.18 -5.81
N ASP A 158 26.12 -14.42 -5.93
CA ASP A 158 25.09 -14.98 -5.05
C ASP A 158 25.47 -14.89 -3.56
N ALA A 159 26.77 -15.01 -3.23
CA ALA A 159 27.25 -14.98 -1.86
C ALA A 159 27.19 -13.55 -1.28
N ALA A 160 27.58 -12.55 -2.06
CA ALA A 160 27.51 -11.14 -1.69
C ALA A 160 26.06 -10.65 -1.62
N ALA A 161 25.22 -11.03 -2.58
CA ALA A 161 23.79 -10.73 -2.53
C ALA A 161 23.16 -11.31 -1.27
N ALA A 162 23.36 -12.60 -0.98
CA ALA A 162 22.80 -13.26 0.21
C ALA A 162 23.31 -12.68 1.55
N ALA A 163 24.53 -12.11 1.55
CA ALA A 163 25.16 -11.52 2.74
C ALA A 163 24.55 -10.16 3.15
N LEU A 164 23.80 -9.48 2.27
CA LEU A 164 23.13 -8.22 2.61
C LEU A 164 22.27 -8.35 3.88
N THR A 165 22.46 -7.41 4.79
CA THR A 165 21.79 -7.37 6.09
C THR A 165 20.47 -6.61 6.03
N ALA A 166 19.58 -6.83 7.01
CA ALA A 166 18.34 -6.08 7.14
C ALA A 166 18.56 -4.54 7.15
N THR A 167 19.60 -4.07 7.87
CA THR A 167 19.96 -2.65 7.91
C THR A 167 20.33 -2.10 6.53
N GLN A 168 21.04 -2.89 5.72
CA GLN A 168 21.43 -2.49 4.37
C GLN A 168 20.26 -2.48 3.41
N LEU A 169 19.39 -3.50 3.46
CA LEU A 169 18.14 -3.55 2.70
C LEU A 169 17.24 -2.34 3.00
N ALA A 170 17.19 -1.89 4.27
CA ALA A 170 16.47 -0.68 4.65
C ALA A 170 17.05 0.60 4.03
N GLY A 171 18.34 0.61 3.70
CA GLY A 171 19.03 1.72 3.04
C GLY A 171 19.00 1.67 1.52
N MET A 172 18.62 0.54 0.91
CA MET A 172 18.62 0.37 -0.54
C MET A 172 17.68 1.36 -1.24
N SER A 173 18.14 1.85 -2.39
CA SER A 173 17.32 2.65 -3.30
C SER A 173 16.39 1.77 -4.14
N SER A 174 15.39 2.37 -4.78
CA SER A 174 14.54 1.69 -5.76
C SER A 174 15.36 1.10 -6.92
N ASP A 175 16.40 1.81 -7.37
CA ASP A 175 17.26 1.37 -8.46
C ASP A 175 18.14 0.19 -8.04
N GLY A 176 18.59 0.19 -6.78
CA GLY A 176 19.33 -0.93 -6.21
C GLY A 176 18.46 -2.18 -6.09
N VAL A 177 17.19 -2.02 -5.68
CA VAL A 177 16.24 -3.13 -5.56
C VAL A 177 15.85 -3.69 -6.92
N ALA A 178 15.62 -2.83 -7.92
CA ALA A 178 15.41 -3.24 -9.30
C ALA A 178 16.66 -3.93 -9.92
N GLY A 179 17.82 -3.80 -9.27
CA GLY A 179 19.03 -4.51 -9.65
C GLY A 179 19.15 -5.91 -9.06
N LEU A 180 18.31 -6.29 -8.08
CA LEU A 180 18.30 -7.65 -7.54
C LEU A 180 17.70 -8.60 -8.57
N GLU A 181 18.38 -9.71 -8.84
CA GLU A 181 17.84 -10.75 -9.71
C GLU A 181 16.81 -11.62 -8.95
N ALA A 182 15.92 -12.31 -9.66
CA ALA A 182 14.92 -13.18 -9.02
C ALA A 182 15.54 -14.26 -8.11
N ALA A 183 16.75 -14.73 -8.47
CA ALA A 183 17.53 -15.65 -7.65
C ALA A 183 18.02 -14.99 -6.35
N ASP A 184 18.48 -13.73 -6.41
CA ASP A 184 18.87 -12.95 -5.24
C ASP A 184 17.70 -12.70 -4.31
N ILE A 185 16.53 -12.32 -4.85
CA ILE A 185 15.31 -12.12 -4.07
C ILE A 185 14.96 -13.41 -3.33
N THR A 186 14.95 -14.54 -4.04
CA THR A 186 14.69 -15.84 -3.42
C THR A 186 15.71 -16.15 -2.30
N ALA A 187 17.01 -15.97 -2.56
CA ALA A 187 18.07 -16.27 -1.60
C ALA A 187 18.06 -15.31 -0.39
N LEU A 188 17.79 -14.03 -0.60
CA LEU A 188 17.73 -12.99 0.41
C LEU A 188 16.58 -13.21 1.39
N PHE A 189 15.43 -13.64 0.89
CA PHE A 189 14.20 -13.69 1.66
C PHE A 189 13.78 -15.09 2.12
N ALA A 190 14.42 -16.14 1.59
CA ALA A 190 14.25 -17.52 2.07
C ALA A 190 14.43 -17.61 3.60
N GLY A 191 13.36 -17.97 4.31
CA GLY A 191 13.38 -18.18 5.76
C GLY A 191 13.68 -16.94 6.63
N ALA A 192 13.74 -15.72 6.08
CA ALA A 192 14.24 -14.53 6.78
C ALA A 192 13.21 -13.39 6.89
N SER A 193 12.21 -13.53 7.77
CA SER A 193 11.15 -12.52 7.97
C SER A 193 11.67 -11.12 8.37
N SER A 194 12.81 -11.04 9.06
CA SER A 194 13.43 -9.77 9.44
C SER A 194 13.99 -8.97 8.26
N LYS A 195 14.43 -9.64 7.19
CA LYS A 195 14.91 -8.97 5.97
C LYS A 195 13.75 -8.40 5.16
N ILE A 196 12.64 -9.14 5.07
CA ILE A 196 11.42 -8.67 4.41
C ILE A 196 10.88 -7.45 5.17
N ALA A 197 10.74 -7.53 6.50
CA ALA A 197 10.27 -6.40 7.31
C ALA A 197 11.17 -5.15 7.24
N ALA A 198 12.45 -5.30 6.88
CA ALA A 198 13.38 -4.20 6.75
C ALA A 198 13.36 -3.52 5.37
N LEU A 199 12.72 -4.13 4.35
CA LEU A 199 12.56 -3.48 3.05
C LEU A 199 11.78 -2.17 3.21
N SER A 200 12.39 -1.08 2.76
CA SER A 200 11.70 0.22 2.77
C SER A 200 10.53 0.23 1.78
N THR A 201 9.53 1.07 2.03
CA THR A 201 8.41 1.26 1.08
C THR A 201 8.87 1.81 -0.28
N LYS A 202 10.01 2.52 -0.31
CA LYS A 202 10.64 2.97 -1.56
C LYS A 202 11.31 1.83 -2.32
N ALA A 203 11.94 0.90 -1.60
CA ALA A 203 12.51 -0.31 -2.18
C ALA A 203 11.42 -1.19 -2.81
N LEU A 204 10.31 -1.39 -2.09
CA LEU A 204 9.17 -2.18 -2.59
C LEU A 204 8.57 -1.65 -3.89
N ALA A 205 8.63 -0.35 -4.16
CA ALA A 205 8.15 0.22 -5.42
C ALA A 205 9.01 -0.20 -6.64
N GLY A 206 10.23 -0.71 -6.42
CA GLY A 206 11.11 -1.22 -7.47
C GLY A 206 10.89 -2.70 -7.81
N LEU A 207 10.12 -3.44 -6.99
CA LEU A 207 9.79 -4.85 -7.24
C LEU A 207 8.54 -4.96 -8.11
N ASP A 208 8.52 -5.94 -9.02
CA ASP A 208 7.29 -6.24 -9.75
C ASP A 208 6.36 -7.17 -8.96
N GLY A 209 5.20 -7.50 -9.53
CA GLY A 209 4.23 -8.39 -8.88
C GLY A 209 4.76 -9.80 -8.60
N THR A 210 5.61 -10.33 -9.48
CA THR A 210 6.19 -11.66 -9.33
C THR A 210 7.25 -11.71 -8.24
N ASP A 211 8.02 -10.64 -8.10
CA ASP A 211 8.98 -10.49 -7.01
C ASP A 211 8.28 -10.34 -5.65
N ILE A 212 7.20 -9.56 -5.59
CA ILE A 212 6.40 -9.42 -4.36
C ILE A 212 5.77 -10.77 -3.97
N ALA A 213 5.24 -11.52 -4.94
CA ALA A 213 4.74 -12.87 -4.73
C ALA A 213 5.81 -13.81 -4.14
N ALA A 214 7.05 -13.73 -4.65
CA ALA A 214 8.17 -14.52 -4.16
C ALA A 214 8.54 -14.22 -2.70
N LEU A 215 8.27 -13.01 -2.20
CA LEU A 215 8.48 -12.67 -0.77
C LEU A 215 7.57 -13.48 0.16
N ASP A 216 6.44 -13.98 -0.32
CA ASP A 216 5.43 -14.70 0.46
C ASP A 216 5.29 -16.18 0.07
N ALA A 217 6.21 -16.72 -0.75
CA ALA A 217 6.15 -18.10 -1.27
C ALA A 217 6.12 -19.20 -0.19
N ASP A 218 6.56 -18.88 1.05
CA ASP A 218 6.49 -19.77 2.21
C ASP A 218 5.18 -19.61 3.03
N GLY A 219 4.20 -18.88 2.51
CA GLY A 219 2.81 -18.85 3.00
C GLY A 219 2.64 -18.21 4.38
N GLY A 220 3.19 -17.02 4.61
CA GLY A 220 3.00 -16.41 5.91
C GLY A 220 3.31 -14.94 5.94
N ALA A 221 2.37 -14.10 5.51
CA ALA A 221 2.15 -12.75 6.02
C ALA A 221 3.44 -11.95 6.35
N LYS A 222 4.49 -12.05 5.52
CA LYS A 222 5.82 -11.53 5.86
C LYS A 222 5.94 -10.01 5.70
N LEU A 223 5.07 -9.42 4.88
CA LEU A 223 4.97 -7.98 4.69
C LEU A 223 4.30 -7.31 5.89
N THR A 224 4.84 -6.18 6.34
CA THR A 224 4.16 -5.36 7.35
C THR A 224 2.95 -4.64 6.75
N THR A 225 2.04 -4.14 7.60
CA THR A 225 0.89 -3.34 7.16
C THR A 225 1.31 -2.06 6.43
N ASP A 226 2.41 -1.43 6.84
CA ASP A 226 2.98 -0.26 6.15
C ASP A 226 3.52 -0.61 4.76
N GLN A 227 4.13 -1.79 4.62
CA GLN A 227 4.61 -2.30 3.33
C GLN A 227 3.44 -2.62 2.39
N ILE A 228 2.41 -3.30 2.88
CA ILE A 228 1.19 -3.60 2.10
C ILE A 228 0.52 -2.32 1.63
N LYS A 229 0.36 -1.32 2.51
CA LYS A 229 -0.22 -0.03 2.18
C LYS A 229 0.59 0.74 1.12
N ALA A 230 1.89 0.46 0.99
CA ALA A 230 2.76 1.09 0.00
C ALA A 230 2.75 0.39 -1.37
N LEU A 231 2.24 -0.84 -1.48
CA LEU A 231 2.14 -1.54 -2.76
C LEU A 231 1.26 -0.76 -3.74
N SER A 232 1.64 -0.72 -5.00
CA SER A 232 0.79 -0.19 -6.06
C SER A 232 -0.39 -1.13 -6.35
N SER A 233 -1.47 -0.60 -6.93
CA SER A 233 -2.58 -1.43 -7.42
C SER A 233 -2.13 -2.48 -8.44
N ALA A 234 -1.10 -2.20 -9.24
CA ALA A 234 -0.56 -3.14 -10.21
C ALA A 234 0.17 -4.31 -9.53
N GLN A 235 0.96 -4.03 -8.48
CA GLN A 235 1.60 -5.07 -7.67
C GLN A 235 0.56 -5.94 -6.96
N VAL A 236 -0.48 -5.33 -6.37
CA VAL A 236 -1.56 -6.08 -5.71
C VAL A 236 -2.36 -6.94 -6.69
N ALA A 237 -2.64 -6.43 -7.90
CA ALA A 237 -3.36 -7.19 -8.93
C ALA A 237 -2.58 -8.40 -9.47
N ALA A 238 -1.25 -8.39 -9.34
CA ALA A 238 -0.39 -9.46 -9.79
C ALA A 238 -0.23 -10.58 -8.76
N LEU A 239 -0.69 -10.38 -7.52
CA LEU A 239 -0.66 -11.41 -6.48
C LEU A 239 -1.65 -12.54 -6.79
N THR A 240 -1.28 -13.75 -6.41
CA THR A 240 -2.14 -14.93 -6.52
C THR A 240 -3.12 -15.03 -5.35
N SER A 241 -4.15 -15.87 -5.50
CA SER A 241 -5.09 -16.16 -4.41
C SER A 241 -4.43 -16.81 -3.21
N ASP A 242 -3.40 -17.62 -3.43
CA ASP A 242 -2.70 -18.34 -2.36
C ASP A 242 -1.86 -17.36 -1.52
N GLU A 243 -1.23 -16.38 -2.16
CA GLU A 243 -0.48 -15.31 -1.48
C GLU A 243 -1.43 -14.47 -0.62
N VAL A 244 -2.49 -13.93 -1.22
CA VAL A 244 -3.44 -13.04 -0.53
C VAL A 244 -4.25 -13.79 0.54
N GLY A 245 -4.59 -15.05 0.29
CA GLY A 245 -5.29 -15.91 1.25
C GLY A 245 -4.46 -16.22 2.51
N SER A 246 -3.13 -16.08 2.43
CA SER A 246 -2.23 -16.28 3.59
C SER A 246 -2.13 -15.05 4.51
N TRP A 247 -2.67 -13.90 4.10
CA TRP A 247 -2.57 -12.65 4.86
C TRP A 247 -3.46 -12.64 6.11
N THR A 248 -3.03 -11.91 7.14
CA THR A 248 -3.84 -11.66 8.34
C THR A 248 -4.93 -10.63 8.09
N SER A 249 -5.91 -10.53 9.00
CA SER A 249 -6.96 -9.50 8.95
C SER A 249 -6.38 -8.08 9.01
N ASP A 250 -5.31 -7.86 9.78
CA ASP A 250 -4.66 -6.55 9.89
C ASP A 250 -4.00 -6.13 8.57
N GLN A 251 -3.42 -7.10 7.84
CA GLN A 251 -2.83 -6.88 6.53
C GLN A 251 -3.88 -6.57 5.48
N VAL A 252 -4.99 -7.32 5.45
CA VAL A 252 -6.12 -7.03 4.58
C VAL A 252 -6.72 -5.66 4.91
N ALA A 253 -6.87 -5.31 6.19
CA ALA A 253 -7.36 -3.99 6.62
C ALA A 253 -6.39 -2.84 6.26
N ALA A 254 -5.10 -3.11 6.08
CA ALA A 254 -4.11 -2.12 5.68
C ALA A 254 -4.18 -1.74 4.18
N LEU A 255 -4.81 -2.57 3.34
CA LEU A 255 -5.00 -2.26 1.92
C LEU A 255 -5.80 -0.97 1.74
N ALA A 256 -5.29 -0.06 0.93
CA ALA A 256 -6.03 1.11 0.50
C ALA A 256 -7.18 0.73 -0.44
N SER A 257 -8.22 1.56 -0.48
CA SER A 257 -9.41 1.36 -1.33
C SER A 257 -9.09 1.16 -2.83
N LYS A 258 -7.99 1.73 -3.34
CA LYS A 258 -7.55 1.51 -4.74
C LYS A 258 -6.90 0.15 -4.96
N GLN A 259 -6.27 -0.41 -3.94
CA GLN A 259 -5.66 -1.74 -4.00
C GLN A 259 -6.74 -2.82 -3.91
N ILE A 260 -7.75 -2.62 -3.07
CA ILE A 260 -8.95 -3.48 -3.00
C ILE A 260 -9.70 -3.52 -4.34
N GLN A 261 -9.84 -2.38 -5.03
CA GLN A 261 -10.45 -2.35 -6.36
C GLN A 261 -9.68 -3.11 -7.44
N SER A 262 -8.35 -3.23 -7.30
CA SER A 262 -7.52 -3.99 -8.22
C SER A 262 -7.39 -5.48 -7.84
N LEU A 263 -7.80 -5.84 -6.63
CA LEU A 263 -7.77 -7.20 -6.13
C LEU A 263 -9.06 -7.94 -6.53
N SER A 264 -8.91 -9.21 -6.92
CA SER A 264 -10.06 -10.12 -6.97
C SER A 264 -10.52 -10.40 -5.55
N ILE A 265 -11.71 -9.95 -5.15
CA ILE A 265 -12.15 -10.11 -3.75
C ILE A 265 -12.29 -11.58 -3.34
N ALA A 266 -12.55 -12.47 -4.31
CA ALA A 266 -12.59 -13.92 -4.12
C ALA A 266 -11.21 -14.54 -3.81
N ALA A 267 -10.12 -13.77 -3.94
CA ALA A 267 -8.80 -14.17 -3.46
C ALA A 267 -8.69 -14.11 -1.92
N LEU A 268 -9.56 -13.36 -1.27
CA LEU A 268 -9.67 -13.33 0.19
C LEU A 268 -10.54 -14.51 0.66
N SER A 269 -10.12 -15.18 1.72
CA SER A 269 -10.99 -16.11 2.46
C SER A 269 -12.22 -15.39 3.01
N SER A 270 -13.31 -16.12 3.23
CA SER A 270 -14.54 -15.57 3.85
C SER A 270 -14.28 -14.88 5.19
N THR A 271 -13.33 -15.37 5.98
CA THR A 271 -12.90 -14.70 7.22
C THR A 271 -12.29 -13.33 6.93
N GLN A 272 -11.33 -13.25 6.00
CA GLN A 272 -10.70 -11.98 5.61
C GLN A 272 -11.72 -11.00 4.99
N GLN A 273 -12.66 -11.48 4.18
CA GLN A 273 -13.76 -10.68 3.64
C GLN A 273 -14.64 -10.09 4.75
N GLY A 274 -14.87 -10.84 5.84
CA GLY A 274 -15.58 -10.35 7.03
C GLY A 274 -14.84 -9.22 7.77
N PHE A 275 -13.52 -9.11 7.61
CA PHE A 275 -12.68 -8.07 8.23
C PHE A 275 -12.46 -6.83 7.35
N LEU A 276 -13.07 -6.77 6.15
CA LEU A 276 -12.99 -5.58 5.30
C LEU A 276 -13.54 -4.35 6.03
N THR A 277 -12.77 -3.27 6.01
CA THR A 277 -13.19 -2.02 6.65
C THR A 277 -14.31 -1.33 5.85
N ALA A 278 -15.12 -0.50 6.51
CA ALA A 278 -16.14 0.32 5.83
C ALA A 278 -15.56 1.16 4.67
N GLY A 279 -14.35 1.71 4.83
CA GLY A 279 -13.68 2.46 3.78
C GLY A 279 -13.31 1.62 2.56
N GLN A 280 -12.96 0.35 2.74
CA GLN A 280 -12.70 -0.60 1.66
C GLN A 280 -14.00 -1.02 0.97
N ILE A 281 -15.05 -1.34 1.74
CA ILE A 281 -16.37 -1.72 1.21
C ILE A 281 -16.98 -0.60 0.36
N SER A 282 -16.85 0.65 0.79
CA SER A 282 -17.37 1.80 0.03
C SER A 282 -16.75 1.98 -1.36
N ALA A 283 -15.59 1.35 -1.60
CA ALA A 283 -14.90 1.38 -2.87
C ALA A 283 -15.17 0.16 -3.76
N LEU A 284 -15.87 -0.85 -3.24
CA LEU A 284 -16.25 -2.03 -4.03
C LEU A 284 -17.33 -1.67 -5.05
N ASN A 285 -17.18 -2.22 -6.26
CA ASN A 285 -18.22 -2.19 -7.29
C ASN A 285 -19.18 -3.39 -7.17
N SER A 286 -20.26 -3.41 -7.95
CA SER A 286 -21.27 -4.48 -7.91
C SER A 286 -20.70 -5.86 -8.22
N THR A 287 -19.75 -5.98 -9.16
CA THR A 287 -19.12 -7.27 -9.47
C THR A 287 -18.30 -7.80 -8.29
N GLN A 288 -17.62 -6.92 -7.56
CA GLN A 288 -16.89 -7.32 -6.36
C GLN A 288 -17.84 -7.64 -5.20
N ILE A 289 -18.91 -6.88 -4.98
CA ILE A 289 -19.92 -7.21 -3.96
C ILE A 289 -20.56 -8.58 -4.25
N ALA A 290 -20.87 -8.87 -5.52
CA ALA A 290 -21.43 -10.17 -5.94
C ALA A 290 -20.46 -11.35 -5.77
N ALA A 291 -19.17 -11.08 -5.57
CA ALA A 291 -18.14 -12.09 -5.37
C ALA A 291 -17.73 -12.26 -3.89
N ILE A 292 -18.40 -11.55 -2.96
CA ILE A 292 -18.28 -11.80 -1.53
C ILE A 292 -19.00 -13.11 -1.20
N ASP A 293 -18.37 -13.96 -0.39
CA ASP A 293 -18.98 -15.17 0.15
C ASP A 293 -20.19 -14.82 1.03
N ASP A 294 -21.29 -15.55 0.87
CA ASP A 294 -22.52 -15.34 1.64
C ASP A 294 -22.25 -15.36 3.16
N GLY A 295 -21.44 -16.32 3.63
CA GLY A 295 -21.08 -16.41 5.04
C GLY A 295 -20.20 -15.25 5.56
N ALA A 296 -19.50 -14.55 4.67
CA ALA A 296 -18.77 -13.33 5.03
C ALA A 296 -19.73 -12.14 5.16
N LEU A 297 -20.69 -12.03 4.24
CA LEU A 297 -21.72 -10.98 4.24
C LEU A 297 -22.63 -11.10 5.48
N ASP A 298 -23.00 -12.32 5.88
CA ASP A 298 -23.76 -12.58 7.11
C ASP A 298 -23.02 -12.11 8.38
N ALA A 299 -21.68 -12.13 8.35
CA ALA A 299 -20.84 -11.71 9.46
C ALA A 299 -20.57 -10.19 9.49
N TRP A 300 -21.03 -9.43 8.48
CA TRP A 300 -20.79 -7.98 8.42
C TRP A 300 -21.59 -7.22 9.48
N THR A 301 -20.92 -6.25 10.08
CA THR A 301 -21.52 -5.27 10.99
C THR A 301 -22.41 -4.29 10.24
N THR A 302 -23.30 -3.60 10.96
CA THR A 302 -24.12 -2.51 10.42
C THR A 302 -23.27 -1.38 9.82
N ALA A 303 -22.08 -1.11 10.36
CA ALA A 303 -21.16 -0.13 9.80
C ALA A 303 -20.58 -0.56 8.43
N GLN A 304 -20.33 -1.86 8.24
CA GLN A 304 -19.88 -2.42 6.96
C GLN A 304 -21.02 -2.41 5.93
N LEU A 305 -22.22 -2.85 6.32
CA LEU A 305 -23.41 -2.79 5.46
C LEU A 305 -23.74 -1.35 5.03
N GLY A 306 -23.70 -0.40 5.97
CA GLY A 306 -23.94 1.02 5.68
C GLY A 306 -22.93 1.65 4.74
N ALA A 307 -21.74 1.06 4.62
CA ALA A 307 -20.70 1.50 3.72
C ALA A 307 -20.88 1.01 2.27
N ILE A 308 -21.77 0.04 2.01
CA ILE A 308 -22.05 -0.41 0.64
C ILE A 308 -22.52 0.80 -0.19
N SER A 309 -21.82 1.06 -1.29
CA SER A 309 -22.15 2.16 -2.19
C SER A 309 -23.44 1.87 -2.97
N SER A 310 -24.13 2.90 -3.45
CA SER A 310 -25.29 2.74 -4.34
C SER A 310 -24.99 1.96 -5.62
N THR A 311 -23.74 1.98 -6.08
CA THR A 311 -23.31 1.17 -7.23
C THR A 311 -22.97 -0.26 -6.84
N GLY A 312 -22.58 -0.50 -5.58
CA GLY A 312 -22.28 -1.84 -5.06
C GLY A 312 -23.53 -2.67 -4.78
N VAL A 313 -24.64 -2.05 -4.37
CA VAL A 313 -25.90 -2.72 -4.03
C VAL A 313 -26.46 -3.60 -5.16
N ALA A 314 -26.24 -3.21 -6.42
CA ALA A 314 -26.64 -4.03 -7.57
C ALA A 314 -25.93 -5.40 -7.62
N GLY A 315 -24.87 -5.58 -6.84
CA GLY A 315 -24.16 -6.85 -6.68
C GLY A 315 -24.75 -7.77 -5.60
N LEU A 316 -25.62 -7.28 -4.72
CA LEU A 316 -26.25 -8.13 -3.70
C LEU A 316 -27.19 -9.13 -4.38
N SER A 317 -27.04 -10.42 -4.08
CA SER A 317 -28.00 -11.41 -4.56
C SER A 317 -29.35 -11.26 -3.85
N THR A 318 -30.41 -11.82 -4.43
CA THR A 318 -31.72 -11.89 -3.79
C THR A 318 -31.69 -12.64 -2.46
N ASP A 319 -30.79 -13.62 -2.34
CA ASP A 319 -30.66 -14.44 -1.14
C ASP A 319 -29.93 -13.65 -0.04
N ASN A 320 -28.92 -12.85 -0.40
CA ASN A 320 -28.30 -11.92 0.54
C ASN A 320 -29.31 -10.89 1.06
N VAL A 321 -30.13 -10.32 0.18
CA VAL A 321 -31.15 -9.34 0.58
C VAL A 321 -32.22 -9.98 1.47
N ALA A 322 -32.64 -11.21 1.17
CA ALA A 322 -33.61 -11.96 1.99
C ALA A 322 -33.08 -12.31 3.39
N ALA A 323 -31.76 -12.40 3.57
CA ALA A 323 -31.14 -12.72 4.85
C ALA A 323 -31.00 -11.51 5.80
N LEU A 324 -31.18 -10.28 5.30
CA LEU A 324 -31.03 -9.07 6.11
C LEU A 324 -32.20 -8.87 7.08
N ASP A 325 -31.89 -8.49 8.31
CA ASP A 325 -32.90 -8.05 9.28
C ASP A 325 -33.20 -6.54 9.18
N ALA A 326 -34.23 -6.08 9.90
CA ALA A 326 -34.61 -4.66 9.91
C ALA A 326 -33.51 -3.72 10.39
N THR A 327 -32.64 -4.15 11.30
CA THR A 327 -31.53 -3.34 11.82
C THR A 327 -30.46 -3.17 10.74
N GLN A 328 -30.13 -4.25 10.04
CA GLN A 328 -29.18 -4.29 8.94
C GLN A 328 -29.66 -3.47 7.74
N VAL A 329 -30.94 -3.59 7.35
CA VAL A 329 -31.52 -2.78 6.28
C VAL A 329 -31.51 -1.30 6.65
N ASN A 330 -31.89 -0.94 7.88
CA ASN A 330 -31.82 0.46 8.34
C ASN A 330 -30.39 1.01 8.46
N ALA A 331 -29.37 0.14 8.50
CA ALA A 331 -27.99 0.56 8.48
C ALA A 331 -27.50 0.94 7.07
N LEU A 332 -28.16 0.45 6.01
CA LEU A 332 -27.86 0.86 4.64
C LEU A 332 -28.02 2.38 4.50
N ASN A 333 -27.09 3.04 3.82
CA ASN A 333 -27.30 4.44 3.48
C ASN A 333 -28.48 4.57 2.50
N SER A 334 -29.20 5.69 2.58
CA SER A 334 -30.45 5.87 1.82
C SER A 334 -30.28 5.77 0.30
N LYS A 335 -29.12 6.16 -0.25
CA LYS A 335 -28.82 6.00 -1.68
C LYS A 335 -28.63 4.54 -2.08
N ALA A 336 -27.98 3.75 -1.21
CA ALA A 336 -27.80 2.31 -1.39
C ALA A 336 -29.15 1.59 -1.33
N PHE A 337 -29.96 1.85 -0.32
CA PHE A 337 -31.31 1.30 -0.23
C PHE A 337 -32.18 1.70 -1.44
N ALA A 338 -32.13 2.97 -1.85
CA ALA A 338 -32.81 3.46 -3.05
C ALA A 338 -32.26 2.87 -4.37
N ALA A 339 -31.10 2.20 -4.35
CA ALA A 339 -30.52 1.53 -5.51
C ALA A 339 -30.87 0.03 -5.60
N LEU A 340 -31.48 -0.57 -4.57
CA LEU A 340 -32.04 -1.92 -4.67
C LEU A 340 -33.05 -1.97 -5.82
N ASP A 341 -33.02 -2.99 -6.67
CA ASP A 341 -34.04 -3.15 -7.71
C ASP A 341 -35.36 -3.71 -7.13
N THR A 342 -36.39 -3.82 -7.96
CA THR A 342 -37.71 -4.34 -7.53
C THR A 342 -37.66 -5.83 -7.18
N THR A 343 -36.76 -6.60 -7.78
CA THR A 343 -36.59 -8.04 -7.49
C THR A 343 -35.94 -8.23 -6.11
N GLN A 344 -34.93 -7.44 -5.79
CA GLN A 344 -34.30 -7.38 -4.47
C GLN A 344 -35.29 -6.85 -3.42
N MET A 345 -36.05 -5.80 -3.72
CA MET A 345 -37.03 -5.24 -2.78
C MET A 345 -38.13 -6.25 -2.41
N GLY A 346 -38.62 -7.04 -3.38
CA GLY A 346 -39.59 -8.09 -3.14
C GLY A 346 -39.09 -9.27 -2.28
N LYS A 347 -37.79 -9.30 -1.94
CA LYS A 347 -37.18 -10.34 -1.09
C LYS A 347 -37.03 -9.95 0.37
N LEU A 348 -37.17 -8.67 0.70
CA LEU A 348 -37.26 -8.26 2.11
C LEU A 348 -38.57 -8.81 2.68
N ASP A 349 -38.50 -9.51 3.80
CA ASP A 349 -39.71 -10.07 4.40
C ASP A 349 -40.60 -8.98 5.04
N ALA A 350 -41.81 -9.38 5.41
CA ALA A 350 -42.79 -8.52 6.06
C ALA A 350 -42.28 -7.92 7.38
N ALA A 351 -41.49 -8.67 8.16
CA ALA A 351 -40.95 -8.20 9.43
C ALA A 351 -39.91 -7.08 9.24
N VAL A 352 -39.06 -7.20 8.21
CA VAL A 352 -38.12 -6.14 7.81
C VAL A 352 -38.88 -4.89 7.40
N PHE A 353 -39.92 -5.02 6.58
CA PHE A 353 -40.75 -3.90 6.15
C PHE A 353 -41.41 -3.15 7.32
N SER A 354 -41.95 -3.89 8.29
CA SER A 354 -42.53 -3.32 9.52
C SER A 354 -41.52 -2.54 10.38
N GLY A 355 -40.23 -2.84 10.21
CA GLY A 355 -39.12 -2.18 10.91
C GLY A 355 -38.43 -1.07 10.12
N LEU A 356 -38.83 -0.78 8.88
CA LEU A 356 -38.19 0.27 8.08
C LEU A 356 -38.33 1.64 8.75
N SER A 357 -37.23 2.39 8.78
CA SER A 357 -37.23 3.78 9.22
C SER A 357 -37.94 4.68 8.21
N SER A 358 -38.51 5.77 8.71
CA SER A 358 -39.18 6.78 7.87
C SER A 358 -38.26 7.40 6.82
N ASP A 359 -36.95 7.45 7.07
CA ASP A 359 -35.98 7.98 6.11
C ASP A 359 -35.75 7.02 4.93
N LEU A 360 -35.82 5.71 5.15
CA LEU A 360 -35.76 4.73 4.06
C LEU A 360 -37.07 4.68 3.26
N VAL A 361 -38.22 4.81 3.92
CA VAL A 361 -39.52 4.88 3.22
C VAL A 361 -39.57 6.07 2.26
N LYS A 362 -39.09 7.24 2.67
CA LYS A 362 -39.07 8.45 1.81
C LYS A 362 -38.27 8.32 0.51
N VAL A 363 -37.30 7.41 0.46
CA VAL A 363 -36.44 7.25 -0.74
C VAL A 363 -36.88 6.11 -1.66
N LEU A 364 -37.96 5.40 -1.34
CA LEU A 364 -38.59 4.44 -2.25
C LEU A 364 -39.15 5.17 -3.48
N SER A 365 -38.82 4.70 -4.68
CA SER A 365 -39.47 5.18 -5.90
C SER A 365 -40.89 4.64 -6.00
N THR A 366 -41.73 5.30 -6.81
CA THR A 366 -43.10 4.83 -7.10
C THR A 366 -43.11 3.41 -7.67
N ASP A 367 -42.15 3.08 -8.55
CA ASP A 367 -42.03 1.72 -9.12
C ASP A 367 -41.77 0.64 -8.05
N LYS A 368 -41.11 1.00 -6.95
CA LYS A 368 -40.87 0.07 -5.83
C LYS A 368 -42.09 -0.07 -4.95
N ILE A 369 -42.84 1.01 -4.75
CA ILE A 369 -44.11 0.98 -4.02
C ILE A 369 -45.12 0.11 -4.78
N ALA A 370 -45.29 0.33 -6.09
CA ALA A 370 -46.15 -0.47 -6.95
C ALA A 370 -45.71 -1.94 -7.10
N GLY A 371 -44.48 -2.26 -6.70
CA GLY A 371 -43.92 -3.61 -6.73
C GLY A 371 -43.89 -4.32 -5.38
N LEU A 372 -44.45 -3.72 -4.32
CA LEU A 372 -44.54 -4.36 -3.01
C LEU A 372 -45.48 -5.56 -3.06
N THR A 373 -45.22 -6.54 -2.19
CA THR A 373 -46.15 -7.67 -2.00
C THR A 373 -47.23 -7.30 -1.00
N SER A 374 -48.40 -7.93 -1.08
CA SER A 374 -49.49 -7.70 -0.12
C SER A 374 -49.08 -7.99 1.32
N ASP A 375 -48.16 -8.94 1.55
CA ASP A 375 -47.59 -9.21 2.88
C ASP A 375 -46.72 -8.04 3.37
N GLN A 376 -45.95 -7.40 2.49
CA GLN A 376 -45.14 -6.22 2.82
C GLN A 376 -46.02 -5.00 3.11
N VAL A 377 -47.07 -4.77 2.31
CA VAL A 377 -48.05 -3.68 2.51
C VAL A 377 -48.80 -3.87 3.83
N THR A 378 -49.28 -5.09 4.11
CA THR A 378 -49.97 -5.43 5.36
C THR A 378 -49.09 -5.24 6.60
N ALA A 379 -47.77 -5.40 6.45
CA ALA A 379 -46.83 -5.26 7.55
C ALA A 379 -46.38 -3.81 7.81
N MET A 380 -46.74 -2.86 6.95
CA MET A 380 -46.47 -1.44 7.18
C MET A 380 -47.23 -0.96 8.41
N GLY A 381 -46.55 -0.21 9.28
CA GLY A 381 -47.20 0.48 10.39
C GLY A 381 -47.45 1.95 10.09
N THR A 382 -48.11 2.62 11.05
CA THR A 382 -48.42 4.06 10.98
C THR A 382 -47.19 4.94 10.77
N ALA A 383 -46.02 4.56 11.30
CA ALA A 383 -44.78 5.30 11.11
C ALA A 383 -44.29 5.26 9.66
N GLN A 384 -44.37 4.10 9.00
CA GLN A 384 -44.01 3.96 7.59
C GLN A 384 -45.01 4.70 6.70
N VAL A 385 -46.32 4.47 6.90
CA VAL A 385 -47.38 5.13 6.11
C VAL A 385 -47.32 6.65 6.24
N GLY A 386 -47.11 7.17 7.45
CA GLY A 386 -46.96 8.61 7.66
C GLY A 386 -45.69 9.22 7.08
N ALA A 387 -44.70 8.42 6.72
CA ALA A 387 -43.48 8.86 6.05
C ALA A 387 -43.61 8.94 4.53
N MET A 388 -44.66 8.35 3.94
CA MET A 388 -44.87 8.33 2.50
C MET A 388 -45.17 9.73 1.95
N SER A 389 -44.68 9.98 0.73
CA SER A 389 -45.01 11.15 -0.08
C SER A 389 -46.32 10.94 -0.84
N SER A 390 -46.90 12.02 -1.39
CA SER A 390 -48.10 11.92 -2.22
C SER A 390 -47.90 11.04 -3.46
N ALA A 391 -46.73 11.11 -4.10
CA ALA A 391 -46.43 10.26 -5.25
C ALA A 391 -46.35 8.78 -4.88
N GLN A 392 -45.88 8.45 -3.67
CA GLN A 392 -45.84 7.07 -3.19
C GLN A 392 -47.22 6.55 -2.82
N ILE A 393 -48.08 7.36 -2.20
CA ILE A 393 -49.48 6.98 -1.93
C ILE A 393 -50.22 6.72 -3.26
N ALA A 394 -50.06 7.59 -4.25
CA ALA A 394 -50.64 7.43 -5.58
C ALA A 394 -50.12 6.21 -6.37
N ALA A 395 -49.03 5.57 -5.90
CA ALA A 395 -48.44 4.41 -6.55
C ALA A 395 -48.91 3.08 -5.94
N LEU A 396 -49.64 3.10 -4.82
CA LEU A 396 -50.32 1.93 -4.28
C LEU A 396 -51.54 1.61 -5.15
N ASP A 397 -51.83 0.34 -5.37
CA ASP A 397 -53.09 -0.03 -6.04
C ASP A 397 -54.27 -0.11 -5.05
N ASN A 398 -55.49 -0.23 -5.58
CA ASN A 398 -56.70 -0.32 -4.75
C ASN A 398 -56.69 -1.53 -3.80
N GLY A 399 -56.03 -2.62 -4.18
CA GLY A 399 -55.86 -3.79 -3.35
C GLY A 399 -54.94 -3.51 -2.15
N ASP A 400 -53.85 -2.79 -2.38
CA ASP A 400 -52.91 -2.37 -1.34
C ASP A 400 -53.55 -1.38 -0.36
N LEU A 401 -54.26 -0.36 -0.86
CA LEU A 401 -54.97 0.60 -0.02
C LEU A 401 -56.05 -0.06 0.86
N ALA A 402 -56.70 -1.11 0.36
CA ALA A 402 -57.67 -1.88 1.12
C ALA A 402 -57.05 -2.66 2.30
N LEU A 403 -55.73 -2.91 2.28
CA LEU A 403 -55.02 -3.59 3.38
C LEU A 403 -54.69 -2.67 4.57
N PHE A 404 -54.71 -1.35 4.39
CA PHE A 404 -54.45 -0.40 5.46
C PHE A 404 -55.60 -0.35 6.47
N SER A 405 -55.24 -0.42 7.75
CA SER A 405 -56.14 -0.17 8.87
C SER A 405 -56.54 1.30 8.96
N ALA A 406 -57.62 1.59 9.71
CA ALA A 406 -58.00 2.98 10.02
C ALA A 406 -56.84 3.78 10.65
N GLY A 407 -56.01 3.13 11.49
CA GLY A 407 -54.84 3.77 12.09
C GLY A 407 -53.77 4.18 11.05
N GLU A 408 -53.53 3.37 10.03
CA GLU A 408 -52.62 3.72 8.93
C GLU A 408 -53.16 4.85 8.07
N PHE A 409 -54.45 4.85 7.75
CA PHE A 409 -55.10 5.97 7.06
C PHE A 409 -54.99 7.28 7.84
N ALA A 410 -55.21 7.23 9.16
CA ALA A 410 -55.03 8.37 10.06
C ALA A 410 -53.58 8.89 10.06
N ALA A 411 -52.60 8.02 9.75
CA ALA A 411 -51.19 8.35 9.73
C ALA A 411 -50.72 8.98 8.42
N ILE A 412 -51.43 8.80 7.30
CA ILE A 412 -51.13 9.44 6.02
C ILE A 412 -50.99 10.95 6.25
N SER A 413 -49.92 11.58 5.79
CA SER A 413 -49.70 13.01 6.01
C SER A 413 -50.65 13.87 5.16
N ASP A 414 -50.96 15.09 5.61
CA ASP A 414 -51.81 16.03 4.87
C ASP A 414 -51.30 16.31 3.44
N ALA A 415 -49.97 16.31 3.27
CA ALA A 415 -49.35 16.46 1.97
C ALA A 415 -49.55 15.21 1.10
N ALA A 416 -49.48 14.02 1.70
CA ALA A 416 -49.60 12.75 1.00
C ALA A 416 -51.03 12.42 0.55
N LEU A 417 -52.05 12.88 1.29
CA LEU A 417 -53.47 12.74 0.90
C LEU A 417 -53.80 13.35 -0.47
N LYS A 418 -53.01 14.31 -0.94
CA LYS A 418 -53.16 14.89 -2.29
C LYS A 418 -52.78 13.94 -3.41
N GLY A 419 -52.18 12.79 -3.09
CA GLY A 419 -51.88 11.72 -4.03
C GLY A 419 -53.07 10.82 -4.34
N LEU A 420 -54.12 10.82 -3.51
CA LEU A 420 -55.30 9.96 -3.72
C LEU A 420 -56.09 10.43 -4.94
N GLU A 421 -56.35 9.50 -5.85
CA GLU A 421 -57.17 9.65 -7.04
C GLU A 421 -58.65 9.28 -6.77
N GLU A 422 -59.52 9.54 -7.74
CA GLU A 422 -60.95 9.22 -7.64
C GLU A 422 -61.19 7.72 -7.43
N ASP A 423 -60.47 6.89 -8.19
CA ASP A 423 -60.61 5.43 -8.15
C ASP A 423 -60.22 4.84 -6.79
N ASP A 424 -59.17 5.40 -6.16
CA ASP A 424 -58.70 5.00 -4.83
C ASP A 424 -59.81 5.15 -3.79
N LEU A 425 -60.49 6.31 -3.79
CA LEU A 425 -61.52 6.65 -2.81
C LEU A 425 -62.77 5.78 -2.97
N MET A 426 -63.11 5.39 -4.20
CA MET A 426 -64.27 4.53 -4.48
C MET A 426 -64.08 3.08 -3.99
N HIS A 427 -62.84 2.63 -3.79
CA HIS A 427 -62.54 1.27 -3.34
C HIS A 427 -62.22 1.18 -1.82
N MET A 428 -62.31 2.29 -1.09
CA MET A 428 -62.14 2.32 0.36
C MET A 428 -63.35 1.77 1.11
N THR A 429 -63.10 1.22 2.30
CA THR A 429 -64.14 0.82 3.25
C THR A 429 -64.74 2.02 3.97
N ASP A 430 -65.97 1.90 4.47
CA ASP A 430 -66.63 2.95 5.26
C ASP A 430 -65.78 3.40 6.46
N ALA A 431 -65.08 2.47 7.12
CA ALA A 431 -64.20 2.80 8.24
C ALA A 431 -62.97 3.63 7.82
N GLN A 432 -62.43 3.41 6.62
CA GLN A 432 -61.32 4.19 6.07
C GLN A 432 -61.80 5.58 5.64
N LEU A 433 -62.97 5.68 4.99
CA LEU A 433 -63.61 6.94 4.63
C LEU A 433 -63.99 7.76 5.88
N ASP A 434 -64.48 7.11 6.94
CA ASP A 434 -64.87 7.75 8.20
C ASP A 434 -63.67 8.41 8.88
N GLU A 435 -62.51 7.75 8.87
CA GLU A 435 -61.27 8.29 9.43
C GLU A 435 -60.79 9.51 8.62
N LEU A 436 -60.88 9.45 7.29
CA LEU A 436 -60.51 10.57 6.42
C LEU A 436 -61.41 11.79 6.62
N THR A 437 -62.72 11.58 6.74
CA THR A 437 -63.70 12.68 6.85
C THR A 437 -63.79 13.27 8.26
N SER A 438 -63.68 12.45 9.31
CA SER A 438 -63.85 12.90 10.70
C SER A 438 -62.76 13.87 11.17
N ALA A 439 -61.58 13.82 10.56
CA ALA A 439 -60.42 14.61 10.99
C ALA A 439 -59.94 15.65 9.97
N ARG A 440 -60.25 15.50 8.67
CA ARG A 440 -59.48 16.17 7.60
C ARG A 440 -60.30 16.71 6.42
N GLU A 441 -61.62 16.85 6.57
CA GLU A 441 -62.54 17.34 5.53
C GLU A 441 -62.05 18.61 4.79
N SER A 442 -61.44 19.57 5.52
CA SER A 442 -60.95 20.83 4.94
C SER A 442 -59.73 20.72 4.02
N LEU A 443 -59.09 19.55 3.95
CA LEU A 443 -57.88 19.33 3.16
C LEU A 443 -58.17 18.80 1.75
N PHE A 444 -59.38 18.28 1.52
CA PHE A 444 -59.78 17.74 0.22
C PHE A 444 -60.12 18.87 -0.75
N SER A 445 -59.70 18.67 -2.01
CA SER A 445 -60.23 19.50 -3.10
C SER A 445 -61.74 19.28 -3.25
N GLN A 446 -62.43 20.22 -3.90
CA GLN A 446 -63.87 20.07 -4.15
C GLN A 446 -64.19 18.77 -4.91
N ASP A 447 -63.31 18.37 -5.83
CA ASP A 447 -63.44 17.13 -6.59
C ASP A 447 -63.28 15.91 -5.66
N GLN A 448 -62.25 15.89 -4.82
CA GLN A 448 -62.06 14.83 -3.82
C GLN A 448 -63.21 14.73 -2.82
N THR A 449 -63.76 15.85 -2.36
CA THR A 449 -64.96 15.85 -1.50
C THR A 449 -66.15 15.21 -2.23
N ASN A 450 -66.34 15.51 -3.51
CA ASN A 450 -67.41 14.90 -4.30
C ASN A 450 -67.18 13.39 -4.50
N TRP A 451 -65.93 12.96 -4.73
CA TRP A 451 -65.56 11.54 -4.85
C TRP A 451 -65.81 10.77 -3.56
N ILE A 452 -65.46 11.34 -2.40
CA ILE A 452 -65.74 10.73 -1.08
C ILE A 452 -67.25 10.55 -0.87
N ILE A 453 -68.06 11.57 -1.19
CA ILE A 453 -69.53 11.47 -1.09
C ILE A 453 -70.06 10.36 -2.00
N ALA A 454 -69.53 10.26 -3.23
CA ALA A 454 -69.91 9.21 -4.16
C ALA A 454 -69.56 7.81 -3.62
N ALA A 455 -68.35 7.63 -3.08
CA ALA A 455 -67.89 6.38 -2.49
C ALA A 455 -68.82 5.90 -1.37
N TYR A 456 -69.19 6.78 -0.41
CA TYR A 456 -70.16 6.46 0.63
C TYR A 456 -71.52 6.05 0.08
N THR A 457 -72.00 6.73 -0.97
CA THR A 457 -73.30 6.39 -1.56
C THR A 457 -73.28 5.04 -2.29
N GLU A 458 -72.15 4.62 -2.85
CA GLU A 458 -72.01 3.32 -3.50
C GLU A 458 -71.85 2.18 -2.49
N THR A 459 -71.04 2.35 -1.42
CA THR A 459 -70.90 1.33 -0.36
C THR A 459 -72.23 1.08 0.36
N THR A 460 -72.97 2.15 0.66
CA THR A 460 -74.31 2.06 1.31
C THR A 460 -75.34 1.37 0.42
N ASN A 461 -75.19 1.42 -0.91
CA ASN A 461 -76.08 0.76 -1.87
C ASN A 461 -75.67 -0.69 -2.21
N ALA A 462 -74.44 -1.10 -1.87
CA ALA A 462 -73.90 -2.44 -2.12
C ALA A 462 -74.07 -3.42 -0.93
N GLN A 463 -74.33 -2.91 0.29
CA GLN A 463 -74.78 -3.67 1.47
C GLN A 463 -76.29 -3.88 1.48
#